data_AF-D7J7D2-F1
#
_entry.id   AF-D7J7D2-F1
#
_cell.length_a   1.000
_cell.length_b   1.000
_cell.length_c   1.000
_cell.angle_alpha   90.00
_cell.angle_beta   90.00
_cell.angle_gamma   90.00
#
_symmetry.space_group_name_H-M   'P 1'
#
loop_
_entity.id
_entity.type
_entity.pdbx_description
1 polymer ?
#
loop_
_entity_poly.entity_id
_entity_poly.type
_entity_poly.pdbx_seq_one_letter_code
_entity_poly.pdbx_strand_id
1 'polypeptide(L)' 'MKADLSQAANSAIVWDKEMKEYYERKRKEGKAYGVVLNAVKFKLVGRMFAVVKRGTPFVELMTYKK' A
#
# COMPACT_ATOMS: atom_id res chain seq x y z
N MET A 1 -13.97 -10.62 1.01
CA MET A 1 -13.17 -9.80 0.07
C MET A 1 -13.03 -8.32 0.46
N LYS A 2 -14.10 -7.52 0.62
CA LYS A 2 -13.99 -6.08 1.01
C LYS A 2 -13.37 -5.88 2.40
N ALA A 3 -13.77 -6.72 3.36
CA ALA A 3 -13.24 -6.68 4.73
C ALA A 3 -11.75 -7.03 4.76
N ASP A 4 -11.36 -8.10 4.08
CA ASP A 4 -9.98 -8.60 4.04
C ASP A 4 -9.01 -7.56 3.46
N LEU A 5 -9.39 -6.93 2.34
CA LEU A 5 -8.61 -5.83 1.75
C LEU A 5 -8.49 -4.62 2.68
N SER A 6 -9.51 -4.37 3.50
CA SER A 6 -9.45 -3.29 4.49
C SER A 6 -8.51 -3.64 5.63
N GLN A 7 -8.52 -4.88 6.11
CA GLN A 7 -7.58 -5.36 7.12
C GLN A 7 -6.15 -5.40 6.59
N ALA A 8 -5.94 -5.87 5.35
CA ALA A 8 -4.64 -5.86 4.70
C ALA A 8 -4.09 -4.43 4.53
N ALA A 9 -4.93 -3.47 4.12
CA ALA A 9 -4.53 -2.06 4.03
C ALA A 9 -4.15 -1.48 5.39
N ASN A 10 -4.92 -1.75 6.45
CA ASN A 10 -4.60 -1.30 7.80
C ASN A 10 -3.28 -1.90 8.29
N SER A 11 -3.08 -3.21 8.12
CA SER A 11 -1.83 -3.89 8.47
C SER A 11 -0.64 -3.31 7.70
N ALA A 12 -0.79 -3.11 6.40
CA ALA A 12 0.27 -2.56 5.56
C ALA A 12 0.67 -1.13 5.96
N ILE A 13 -0.28 -0.29 6.37
CA ILE A 13 0.01 1.07 6.87
C ILE A 13 0.88 1.02 8.14
N VAL A 14 0.75 -0.01 8.97
CA VAL A 14 1.52 -0.16 10.22
C VAL A 14 2.91 -0.73 9.95
N TRP A 15 3.00 -1.78 9.13
CA TRP A 15 4.21 -2.61 9.02
C TRP A 15 5.05 -2.37 7.75
N ASP A 16 4.44 -1.98 6.62
CA ASP A 16 5.17 -1.69 5.38
C ASP A 16 5.53 -0.20 5.33
N LYS A 17 6.84 0.10 5.32
CA LYS A 17 7.36 1.47 5.36
C LYS A 17 6.87 2.31 4.17
N GLU A 18 6.81 1.74 2.97
CA GLU A 18 6.37 2.46 1.77
C GLU A 18 4.87 2.76 1.80
N MET A 19 4.07 1.83 2.33
CA MET A 19 2.63 2.00 2.51
C MET A 19 2.34 3.05 3.57
N LYS A 20 3.10 3.06 4.66
CA LYS A 20 3.02 4.10 5.70
C LYS A 20 3.34 5.47 5.12
N GLU A 21 4.48 5.65 4.44
CA GLU A 21 4.85 6.91 3.80
C GLU A 21 3.78 7.36 2.80
N TYR A 22 3.25 6.43 2.00
CA TYR A 22 2.20 6.71 1.02
C TYR A 22 0.89 7.17 1.69
N TYR A 23 0.47 6.50 2.76
CA TYR A 23 -0.68 6.86 3.56
C TYR A 23 -0.53 8.25 4.18
N GLU A 24 0.59 8.50 4.86
CA GLU A 24 0.86 9.78 5.52
C GLU A 24 0.89 10.94 4.51
N ARG A 25 1.56 10.75 3.36
CA ARG A 25 1.56 11.75 2.28
C ARG A 25 0.15 12.06 1.80
N LYS A 26 -0.68 11.03 1.57
CA LYS A 26 -2.08 11.21 1.14
C LYS A 26 -2.97 11.85 2.22
N ARG A 27 -2.70 11.62 3.51
CA ARG A 27 -3.36 12.34 4.60
C ARG A 27 -2.95 13.80 4.68
N LYS A 28 -1.66 14.11 4.45
CA LYS A 28 -1.13 15.48 4.37
C LYS A 28 -1.74 16.29 3.22
N GLU A 29 -2.16 15.64 2.13
CA GLU A 29 -2.94 16.25 1.04
C GLU A 29 -4.38 16.68 1.47
N GLY A 30 -4.77 16.53 2.75
CA GLY A 30 -6.09 16.92 3.26
C GLY A 30 -7.22 15.95 2.93
N LYS A 31 -6.89 14.74 2.44
CA LYS A 31 -7.91 13.77 1.99
C LYS A 31 -8.60 13.06 3.15
N ALA A 32 -9.90 12.84 2.98
CA ALA A 32 -10.71 12.05 3.89
C ALA A 32 -10.12 10.63 4.07
N TYR A 33 -10.21 10.09 5.29
CA TYR A 33 -9.60 8.82 5.67
C TYR A 33 -9.98 7.67 4.72
N GLY A 34 -11.27 7.52 4.40
CA GLY A 34 -11.75 6.45 3.52
C GLY A 34 -11.18 6.53 2.10
N VAL A 35 -10.96 7.74 1.57
CA VAL A 35 -10.36 7.95 0.25
C VAL A 35 -8.89 7.53 0.28
N VAL A 36 -8.16 7.90 1.33
CA VAL A 36 -6.76 7.51 1.51
C VAL A 36 -6.64 5.99 1.67
N LEU A 37 -7.51 5.37 2.47
CA LEU A 37 -7.50 3.93 2.68
C LEU A 37 -7.81 3.16 1.37
N ASN A 38 -8.73 3.67 0.54
CA ASN A 38 -8.98 3.11 -0.78
C ASN A 38 -7.75 3.24 -1.69
N ALA A 39 -7.03 4.37 -1.64
CA ALA A 39 -5.79 4.53 -2.40
C ALA A 39 -4.72 3.51 -1.98
N VAL A 40 -4.62 3.17 -0.69
CA VAL A 40 -3.73 2.11 -0.19
C VAL A 40 -4.16 0.74 -0.71
N LYS A 41 -5.46 0.41 -0.66
CA LYS A 41 -6.00 -0.85 -1.21
C LYS A 41 -5.66 -1.02 -2.68
N PHE A 42 -5.89 0.01 -3.50
CA PHE A 42 -5.56 -0.04 -4.93
C PHE A 42 -4.06 -0.20 -5.17
N LYS A 43 -3.21 0.46 -4.37
CA LYS A 43 -1.77 0.33 -4.49
C LYS A 43 -1.30 -1.10 -4.16
N LEU A 44 -1.86 -1.74 -3.13
CA LEU A 44 -1.59 -3.14 -2.81
C LEU A 44 -1.99 -4.08 -3.95
N VAL A 45 -3.22 -3.93 -4.46
CA VAL A 45 -3.71 -4.74 -5.58
C VAL A 45 -2.84 -4.56 -6.82
N GLY A 46 -2.47 -3.31 -7.16
CA GLY A 46 -1.57 -3.02 -8.28
C GLY A 46 -0.20 -3.68 -8.12
N ARG A 47 0.36 -3.70 -6.91
CA ARG A 47 1.62 -4.41 -6.63
C ARG A 47 1.49 -5.92 -6.85
N MET A 48 0.42 -6.54 -6.36
CA MET A 48 0.18 -7.97 -6.54
C MET A 48 0.13 -8.32 -8.04
N PHE A 49 -0.65 -7.57 -8.82
CA PHE A 49 -0.72 -7.77 -10.26
C PHE A 49 0.63 -7.53 -10.97
N ALA A 50 1.39 -6.52 -10.56
CA ALA A 50 2.72 -6.26 -11.14
C ALA A 50 3.70 -7.42 -10.89
N VAL A 51 3.68 -8.01 -9.69
CA VAL A 51 4.51 -9.18 -9.33
C VAL A 51 4.12 -10.39 -10.19
N VAL A 52 2.82 -10.68 -10.26
CA VAL A 52 2.31 -11.80 -11.08
C VAL A 52 2.67 -11.62 -12.55
N LYS A 53 2.46 -10.42 -13.11
CA LYS A 53 2.79 -10.11 -14.51
C LYS A 53 4.28 -10.22 -14.80
N ARG A 54 5.13 -9.81 -13.86
CA ARG A 54 6.60 -9.86 -14.01
C ARG A 54 7.15 -11.28 -13.89
N GLY A 55 6.47 -12.16 -13.16
CA GLY A 55 6.92 -13.55 -12.93
C GLY A 55 8.13 -13.68 -11.99
N THR A 56 8.49 -12.62 -11.26
CA THR A 56 9.57 -12.65 -10.27
C THR A 56 9.07 -12.16 -8.90
N PRO A 57 9.64 -12.66 -7.78
CA PRO A 57 9.20 -12.30 -6.43
C PRO A 57 9.14 -10.80 -6.17
N PHE A 58 8.31 -10.40 -5.21
CA PHE A 58 8.28 -9.02 -4.74
C PHE A 58 9.63 -8.62 -4.15
N VAL A 59 10.08 -7.40 -4.44
CA VAL A 59 11.33 -6.83 -3.92
C VAL A 59 10.98 -5.59 -3.11
N GLU A 60 11.37 -5.57 -1.84
CA GLU A 60 11.16 -4.42 -0.96
C GLU A 60 12.18 -3.32 -1.27
N LEU A 61 11.75 -2.30 -2.01
CA LEU A 61 12.63 -1.21 -2.47
C LEU A 61 13.05 -0.25 -1.35
N MET A 62 12.22 -0.10 -0.31
CA MET A 62 12.51 0.81 0.81
C MET A 62 13.73 0.38 1.63
N THR A 63 14.14 -0.89 1.56
CA THR A 63 15.35 -1.40 2.22
C THR A 63 16.64 -0.85 1.60
N TYR A 64 16.57 -0.32 0.38
CA TYR A 64 17.72 0.26 -0.35
C TYR A 64 17.76 1.79 -0.31
N LYS A 65 16.75 2.44 0.29
CA LYS A 65 16.69 3.90 0.41
C LYS A 65 17.64 4.31 1.54
N LYS A 66 18.81 4.86 1.16
CA LYS A 66 19.79 5.45 2.09
C LYS A 66 19.20 6.64 2.85
#